data_AF-A0A8X6UK07-F1
#
_entry.id   AF-A0A8X6UK07-F1
#
_cell.length_a   1.000
_cell.length_b   1.000
_cell.length_c   1.000
_cell.angle_alpha   90.00
_cell.angle_beta   90.00
_cell.angle_gamma   90.00
#
_symmetry.space_group_name_H-M   'P 1'
#
loop_
_entity.id
_entity.type
_entity.pdbx_description
1 polymer ?
#
loop_
_entity_poly.entity_id
_entity_poly.type
_entity_poly.pdbx_seq_one_letter_code
_entity_poly.pdbx_strand_id
1 'polypeptide(L)'
;MKPLETSKILYNLDLMIPVLKAQDYCAALCSAEMGTIYNHFPLEAWLHIYTNGSKLEINGVAGAGVYCEHFSHYLLLETAKYAFDGEVEAIKVALTHLNARLPLSDQAIIFSDSQAAILAISNCFHAPIPMSVMQCRSLMGKMPEKYKTIASQWVPSHCGIPDNEKADELAKKDCLVNQIPFNLVTYRSALSMINQMLKTIHMPSLKKRTKEKPWRNDTLNLPDCPRSITEAVFRLTTGHDCLYAHPCRFRVVDVLHARSAAVLLR
;
A
#
# COMPACT_ATOMS: atom_id res chain seq x y z
N MET A 1 33.94 -17.77 17.24
CA MET A 1 32.79 -17.51 16.36
C MET A 1 32.87 -16.04 15.98
N LYS A 2 33.28 -15.69 14.76
CA LYS A 2 33.33 -14.29 14.33
C LYS A 2 31.87 -13.77 14.26
N PRO A 3 31.56 -12.56 14.72
CA PRO A 3 30.26 -11.97 14.45
C PRO A 3 30.06 -11.97 12.93
N LEU A 4 28.88 -12.33 12.43
CA LEU A 4 28.56 -12.13 11.02
C LEU A 4 28.79 -10.64 10.73
N GLU A 5 29.88 -10.32 10.04
CA GLU A 5 30.07 -9.02 9.42
C GLU A 5 28.90 -8.89 8.43
N THR A 6 27.88 -8.16 8.87
CA THR A 6 26.70 -7.89 8.05
C THR A 6 27.19 -7.12 6.85
N SER A 7 27.18 -7.78 5.69
CA SER A 7 27.46 -7.17 4.40
C SER A 7 26.61 -5.92 4.29
N LYS A 8 27.24 -4.74 4.34
CA LYS A 8 26.53 -3.48 4.32
C LYS A 8 25.90 -3.34 2.94
N ILE A 9 24.58 -3.42 2.89
CA ILE A 9 23.80 -3.32 1.65
C ILE A 9 23.98 -1.90 1.12
N LEU A 10 24.46 -1.78 -0.13
CA LEU A 10 24.50 -0.49 -0.82
C LEU A 10 23.10 -0.19 -1.31
N TYR A 11 22.50 0.87 -0.80
CA TYR A 11 21.24 1.37 -1.31
C TYR A 11 21.27 2.88 -1.41
N ASN A 12 20.54 3.41 -2.38
CA ASN A 12 20.34 4.83 -2.56
C ASN A 12 18.85 5.12 -2.75
N LEU A 13 18.33 6.09 -1.99
CA LEU A 13 16.93 6.49 -2.03
C LEU A 13 16.70 7.79 -2.80
N ASP A 14 17.79 8.48 -3.13
CA ASP A 14 17.77 9.76 -3.81
C ASP A 14 18.24 9.62 -5.25
N LEU A 15 17.71 10.46 -6.13
CA LEU A 15 18.19 10.63 -7.50
C LEU A 15 19.29 11.70 -7.52
N MET A 16 20.11 11.71 -8.58
CA MET A 16 21.16 12.74 -8.75
C MET A 16 20.61 14.17 -8.77
N ILE A 17 19.42 14.33 -9.36
CA ILE A 17 18.68 15.59 -9.36
C ILE A 17 17.56 15.42 -8.32
N PRO A 18 17.44 16.30 -7.32
CA PRO A 18 16.37 16.22 -6.35
C PRO A 18 15.02 16.47 -7.04
N VAL A 19 14.08 15.55 -6.85
CA VAL A 19 12.75 15.58 -7.46
C VAL A 19 11.71 15.29 -6.39
N LEU A 20 10.63 16.07 -6.38
CA LEU A 20 9.48 15.91 -5.51
C LEU A 20 8.36 15.22 -6.29
N LYS A 21 8.15 13.93 -6.02
CA LYS A 21 7.13 13.08 -6.68
C LYS A 21 5.71 13.69 -6.71
N ALA A 22 5.37 14.54 -5.73
CA ALA A 22 4.05 15.17 -5.64
C ALA A 22 3.90 16.46 -6.47
N GLN A 23 4.99 17.03 -6.98
CA GLN A 23 5.03 18.36 -7.60
C GLN A 23 5.59 18.33 -9.02
N ASP A 24 6.49 17.39 -9.31
CA ASP A 24 7.17 17.32 -10.60
C ASP A 24 6.41 16.51 -11.64
N TYR A 25 6.44 16.98 -12.88
CA TYR A 25 5.85 16.30 -14.03
C TYR A 25 6.64 15.02 -14.38
N CYS A 26 5.95 13.99 -14.91
CA CYS A 26 6.57 12.70 -15.30
C CYS A 26 7.83 12.86 -16.16
N ALA A 27 7.88 13.85 -17.07
CA ALA A 27 9.05 14.09 -17.91
C ALA A 27 10.31 14.48 -17.11
N ALA A 28 10.15 15.30 -16.06
CA ALA A 28 11.26 15.70 -15.20
C ALA A 28 11.78 14.50 -14.38
N LEU A 29 10.85 13.71 -13.82
CA LEU A 29 11.17 12.48 -13.09
C LEU A 29 11.89 11.46 -13.99
N CYS A 30 11.40 11.25 -15.22
CA CYS A 30 12.07 10.43 -16.23
C CYS A 30 13.50 10.87 -16.49
N SER A 31 13.71 12.18 -16.72
CA SER A 31 15.05 12.70 -17.03
C SER A 31 16.02 12.51 -15.86
N ALA A 32 15.55 12.73 -14.63
CA ALA A 32 16.36 12.58 -13.42
C ALA A 32 16.70 11.10 -13.16
N GLU A 33 15.75 10.20 -13.36
CA GLU A 33 15.97 8.76 -13.24
C GLU A 33 16.95 8.26 -14.31
N MET A 34 16.70 8.55 -15.59
CA MET A 34 17.60 8.15 -16.68
C MET A 34 19.01 8.70 -16.48
N GLY A 35 19.14 9.95 -16.04
CA GLY A 35 20.44 10.55 -15.71
C GLY A 35 21.14 9.83 -14.56
N THR A 36 20.39 9.41 -13.53
CA THR A 36 20.94 8.64 -12.40
C THR A 36 21.40 7.25 -12.86
N ILE A 37 20.56 6.53 -13.62
CA ILE A 37 20.87 5.20 -14.15
C ILE A 37 22.12 5.26 -15.04
N TYR A 38 22.17 6.19 -15.99
CA TYR A 38 23.28 6.32 -16.94
C TYR A 38 24.61 6.62 -16.24
N ASN A 39 24.62 7.53 -15.27
CA ASN A 39 25.86 7.97 -14.63
C ASN A 39 26.35 7.02 -13.52
N HIS A 40 25.44 6.41 -12.76
CA HIS A 40 25.82 5.57 -11.61
C HIS A 40 25.84 4.08 -11.94
N PHE A 41 25.01 3.64 -12.89
CA PHE A 41 24.75 2.24 -13.17
C PHE A 41 24.80 1.94 -14.68
N PRO A 42 25.94 2.14 -15.37
CA PRO A 42 26.06 1.86 -16.80
C PRO A 42 25.78 0.38 -17.12
N LEU A 43 25.04 0.13 -18.20
CA LEU A 43 24.60 -1.21 -18.62
C LEU A 43 25.76 -2.18 -18.90
N GLU A 44 26.92 -1.66 -19.28
CA GLU A 44 28.11 -2.46 -19.57
C GLU A 44 28.72 -3.08 -18.32
N ALA A 45 28.45 -2.50 -17.14
CA ALA A 45 29.03 -2.94 -15.86
C ALA A 45 28.01 -3.55 -14.91
N TRP A 46 26.73 -3.19 -15.05
CA TRP A 46 25.67 -3.54 -14.10
C TRP A 46 24.54 -4.32 -14.78
N LEU A 47 24.18 -5.46 -14.19
CA LEU A 47 22.92 -6.13 -14.53
C LEU A 47 21.75 -5.36 -13.93
N HIS A 48 20.88 -4.82 -14.78
CA HIS A 48 19.70 -4.07 -14.37
C HIS A 48 18.51 -4.99 -14.11
N ILE A 49 17.90 -4.84 -12.93
CA ILE A 49 16.69 -5.56 -12.56
C ILE A 49 15.68 -4.57 -12.01
N TYR A 50 14.50 -4.53 -12.62
CA TYR A 50 13.37 -3.71 -12.23
C TYR A 50 12.36 -4.57 -11.47
N THR A 51 11.86 -4.04 -10.36
CA THR A 51 10.93 -4.73 -9.47
C THR A 51 9.75 -3.81 -9.15
N ASN A 52 8.56 -4.39 -9.10
CA ASN A 52 7.36 -3.67 -8.72
C ASN A 52 6.35 -4.57 -8.01
N GLY A 53 5.58 -3.99 -7.10
CA GLY A 53 4.52 -4.61 -6.35
C GLY A 53 3.20 -3.88 -6.56
N SER A 54 2.19 -4.59 -7.05
CA SER A 54 0.87 -3.99 -7.28
C SER A 54 -0.19 -4.62 -6.41
N LYS A 55 -1.12 -3.82 -5.90
CA LYS A 55 -2.34 -4.36 -5.32
C LYS A 55 -3.39 -4.48 -6.41
N LEU A 56 -3.84 -5.71 -6.67
CA LEU A 56 -4.85 -5.98 -7.68
C LEU A 56 -6.24 -5.60 -7.15
N GLU A 57 -6.97 -4.78 -7.92
CA GLU A 57 -8.31 -4.31 -7.52
C GLU A 57 -9.36 -5.42 -7.49
N ILE A 58 -9.25 -6.40 -8.40
CA ILE A 58 -10.27 -7.43 -8.62
C ILE A 58 -10.39 -8.36 -7.40
N ASN A 59 -9.25 -8.82 -6.88
CA ASN A 59 -9.21 -9.82 -5.79
C ASN A 59 -8.65 -9.24 -4.47
N GLY A 60 -8.16 -7.99 -4.49
CA GLY A 60 -7.55 -7.32 -3.34
C GLY A 60 -6.21 -7.91 -2.90
N VAL A 61 -5.64 -8.82 -3.70
CA VAL A 61 -4.37 -9.50 -3.47
C VAL A 61 -3.20 -8.71 -4.05
N ALA A 62 -2.01 -8.91 -3.52
CA ALA A 62 -0.79 -8.31 -4.08
C ALA A 62 -0.23 -9.18 -5.22
N GLY A 63 0.33 -8.53 -6.23
CA GLY A 63 1.15 -9.14 -7.27
C GLY A 63 2.57 -8.57 -7.21
N ALA A 64 3.53 -9.39 -7.61
CA ALA A 64 4.94 -9.04 -7.73
C ALA A 64 5.37 -9.19 -9.19
N GLY A 65 6.08 -8.20 -9.71
CA GLY A 65 6.62 -8.19 -11.07
C GLY A 65 8.12 -7.94 -11.03
N VAL A 66 8.87 -8.71 -11.82
CA VAL A 66 10.31 -8.56 -11.97
C VAL A 66 10.65 -8.57 -13.45
N TYR A 67 11.33 -7.53 -13.90
CA TYR A 67 11.82 -7.43 -15.27
C TYR A 67 13.34 -7.22 -15.30
N CYS A 68 14.01 -7.99 -16.13
CA CYS A 68 15.40 -7.87 -16.52
C CYS A 68 15.46 -8.24 -18.00
N GLU A 69 16.41 -7.68 -18.76
CA GLU A 69 16.58 -8.00 -20.18
C GLU A 69 16.69 -9.52 -20.43
N HIS A 70 17.29 -10.25 -19.49
CA HIS A 70 17.55 -11.68 -19.60
C HIS A 70 16.45 -12.56 -19.00
N PHE A 71 15.55 -12.00 -18.19
CA PHE A 71 14.46 -12.75 -17.58
C PHE A 71 13.35 -11.84 -17.07
N SER A 72 12.13 -12.35 -17.11
CA SER A 72 10.97 -11.73 -16.47
C SER A 72 10.26 -12.74 -15.58
N HIS A 73 9.72 -12.29 -14.46
CA HIS A 73 8.90 -13.12 -13.58
C HIS A 73 7.71 -12.32 -13.06
N TYR A 74 6.60 -13.01 -12.82
CA TYR A 74 5.46 -12.44 -12.12
C TYR A 74 4.89 -13.47 -11.16
N LEU A 75 4.37 -13.01 -10.03
CA LEU A 75 3.84 -13.87 -8.98
C LEU A 75 2.62 -13.22 -8.33
N LEU A 76 1.55 -13.99 -8.14
CA LEU A 76 0.40 -13.60 -7.35
C LEU A 76 0.58 -14.05 -5.89
N LEU A 77 0.41 -13.14 -4.95
CA LEU A 77 0.49 -13.44 -3.53
C LEU A 77 -0.93 -13.66 -2.98
N GLU A 78 -1.37 -14.92 -2.94
CA GLU A 78 -2.74 -15.30 -2.56
C GLU A 78 -3.23 -14.72 -1.22
N THR A 79 -2.31 -14.50 -0.27
CA THR A 79 -2.65 -14.06 1.09
C THR A 79 -2.26 -12.61 1.39
N ALA A 80 -1.44 -11.99 0.54
CA ALA A 80 -0.91 -10.66 0.78
C ALA A 80 -1.86 -9.58 0.25
N LYS A 81 -1.97 -8.46 0.98
CA LYS A 81 -3.06 -7.49 0.79
C LYS A 81 -2.59 -6.08 0.49
N TYR A 82 -1.29 -5.85 0.59
CA TYR A 82 -0.69 -4.53 0.40
C TYR A 82 0.30 -4.59 -0.76
N ALA A 83 0.37 -3.51 -1.54
CA ALA A 83 1.37 -3.36 -2.60
C ALA A 83 2.79 -3.61 -2.05
N PHE A 84 3.06 -3.12 -0.83
CA PHE A 84 4.31 -3.37 -0.10
C PHE A 84 4.70 -4.86 -0.01
N ASP A 85 3.74 -5.76 0.21
CA ASP A 85 4.04 -7.19 0.26
C ASP A 85 4.51 -7.70 -1.11
N GLY A 86 3.88 -7.21 -2.19
CA GLY A 86 4.29 -7.47 -3.56
C GLY A 86 5.68 -6.89 -3.87
N GLU A 87 5.99 -5.69 -3.38
CA GLU A 87 7.30 -5.04 -3.55
C GLU A 87 8.43 -5.88 -2.94
N VAL A 88 8.26 -6.29 -1.68
CA VAL A 88 9.24 -7.13 -0.98
C VAL A 88 9.38 -8.48 -1.69
N GLU A 89 8.28 -9.06 -2.14
CA GLU A 89 8.30 -10.33 -2.84
C GLU A 89 8.97 -10.23 -4.23
N ALA A 90 8.77 -9.13 -4.95
CA ALA A 90 9.45 -8.86 -6.22
C ALA A 90 10.97 -8.81 -6.02
N ILE A 91 11.44 -8.10 -4.99
CA ILE A 91 12.86 -8.07 -4.63
C ILE A 91 13.36 -9.47 -4.23
N LYS A 92 12.56 -10.23 -3.47
CA LYS A 92 12.91 -11.62 -3.11
C LYS A 92 13.10 -12.51 -4.33
N VAL A 93 12.19 -12.41 -5.29
CA VAL A 93 12.23 -13.15 -6.56
C VAL A 93 13.46 -12.75 -7.38
N ALA A 94 13.75 -11.44 -7.48
CA ALA A 94 14.96 -10.93 -8.13
C ALA A 94 16.23 -11.53 -7.50
N LEU A 95 16.36 -11.48 -6.17
CA LEU A 95 17.48 -12.07 -5.44
C LEU A 95 17.57 -13.60 -5.62
N THR A 96 16.44 -14.29 -5.66
CA THR A 96 16.40 -15.74 -5.88
C THR A 96 16.95 -16.08 -7.27
N HIS A 97 16.59 -15.29 -8.28
CA HIS A 97 17.11 -15.41 -9.64
C HIS A 97 18.60 -15.13 -9.73
N LEU A 98 19.09 -14.07 -9.07
CA LEU A 98 20.51 -13.77 -8.97
C LEU A 98 21.29 -14.91 -8.30
N ASN A 99 20.73 -15.51 -7.25
CA ASN A 99 21.36 -16.64 -6.56
C ASN A 99 21.33 -17.94 -7.38
N ALA A 100 20.28 -18.18 -8.17
CA ALA A 100 20.11 -19.42 -8.91
C ALA A 100 20.90 -19.45 -10.22
N ARG A 101 21.16 -18.29 -10.84
CA ARG A 101 21.81 -18.19 -12.15
C ARG A 101 23.32 -17.96 -12.04
N LEU A 102 24.01 -18.15 -13.16
CA LEU A 102 25.38 -17.67 -13.33
C LEU A 102 25.35 -16.15 -13.53
N PRO A 103 26.26 -15.41 -12.89
CA PRO A 103 26.32 -13.96 -13.02
C PRO A 103 26.66 -13.59 -14.47
N LEU A 104 25.82 -12.75 -15.08
CA LEU A 104 26.06 -12.15 -16.39
C LEU A 104 27.00 -10.93 -16.29
N SER A 105 27.09 -10.36 -15.09
CA SER A 105 27.94 -9.23 -14.74
C SER A 105 28.41 -9.41 -13.30
N ASP A 106 29.57 -8.84 -12.96
CA ASP A 106 30.09 -8.85 -11.60
C ASP A 106 29.25 -7.99 -10.63
N GLN A 107 28.43 -7.09 -11.15
CA GLN A 107 27.62 -6.14 -10.39
C GLN A 107 26.15 -6.22 -10.82
N ALA A 108 25.23 -6.08 -9.86
CA ALA A 108 23.79 -6.07 -10.11
C ALA A 108 23.10 -4.94 -9.34
N ILE A 109 22.14 -4.28 -9.99
CA ILE A 109 21.35 -3.20 -9.42
C ILE A 109 19.87 -3.56 -9.46
N ILE A 110 19.20 -3.40 -8.32
CA ILE A 110 17.75 -3.59 -8.20
C ILE A 110 17.08 -2.21 -8.12
N PHE A 111 16.27 -1.90 -9.11
CA PHE A 111 15.42 -0.72 -9.15
C PHE A 111 14.05 -1.06 -8.56
N SER A 112 13.60 -0.25 -7.60
CA SER A 112 12.26 -0.37 -7.00
C SER A 112 11.71 1.03 -6.74
N ASP A 113 10.41 1.20 -6.92
CA ASP A 113 9.73 2.46 -6.62
C ASP A 113 9.30 2.61 -5.15
N SER A 114 9.57 1.58 -4.35
CA SER A 114 9.21 1.48 -2.94
C SER A 114 10.40 1.69 -2.03
N GLN A 115 10.62 2.95 -1.62
CA GLN A 115 11.63 3.29 -0.60
C GLN A 115 11.43 2.45 0.68
N ALA A 116 10.18 2.18 1.05
CA ALA A 116 9.85 1.35 2.20
C ALA A 116 10.37 -0.09 2.04
N ALA A 117 10.26 -0.70 0.86
CA ALA A 117 10.75 -2.06 0.62
C ALA A 117 12.28 -2.10 0.64
N ILE A 118 12.94 -1.14 -0.02
CA ILE A 118 14.41 -1.00 0.00
C ILE A 118 14.91 -0.86 1.44
N LEU A 119 14.31 0.03 2.23
CA LEU A 119 14.65 0.24 3.63
C LEU A 119 14.38 -1.00 4.49
N ALA A 120 13.24 -1.67 4.30
CA ALA A 120 12.88 -2.87 5.05
C ALA A 120 13.91 -3.99 4.84
N ILE A 121 14.41 -4.15 3.62
CA ILE A 121 15.42 -5.18 3.32
C ILE A 121 16.81 -4.74 3.78
N SER A 122 17.14 -3.45 3.63
CA SER A 122 18.48 -2.91 3.90
C SER A 122 18.77 -2.64 5.37
N ASN A 123 17.76 -2.28 6.18
CA ASN A 123 17.96 -1.95 7.59
C ASN A 123 17.86 -3.18 8.49
N CYS A 124 18.99 -3.63 9.05
CA CYS A 124 19.06 -4.76 9.98
C CYS A 124 18.44 -4.50 11.37
N PHE A 125 18.07 -3.27 11.67
CA PHE A 125 17.60 -2.86 13.00
C PHE A 125 16.09 -2.67 12.99
N HIS A 126 15.41 -3.37 13.90
CA HIS A 126 13.99 -3.36 14.26
C HIS A 126 13.18 -4.63 13.91
N ALA A 127 12.52 -5.14 14.94
CA ALA A 127 11.62 -6.30 14.97
C ALA A 127 10.17 -5.83 15.18
N PRO A 128 9.15 -6.62 14.80
CA PRO A 128 9.21 -7.92 14.12
C PRO A 128 9.27 -7.78 12.59
N ILE A 129 10.17 -8.54 11.97
CA ILE A 129 10.44 -8.51 10.52
C ILE A 129 9.55 -9.57 9.83
N PRO A 130 8.80 -9.24 8.77
CA PRO A 130 8.09 -10.22 7.98
C PRO A 130 9.02 -11.33 7.45
N MET A 131 8.54 -12.57 7.39
CA MET A 131 9.35 -13.70 6.89
C MET A 131 9.93 -13.45 5.49
N SER A 132 9.20 -12.77 4.62
CA SER A 132 9.66 -12.40 3.27
C SER A 132 10.90 -11.48 3.30
N VAL A 133 10.92 -10.50 4.21
CA VAL A 133 12.07 -9.60 4.41
C VAL A 133 13.26 -10.38 4.99
N MET A 134 13.03 -11.29 5.93
CA MET A 134 14.09 -12.15 6.47
C MET A 134 14.70 -13.05 5.38
N GLN A 135 13.88 -13.60 4.50
CA GLN A 135 14.34 -14.38 3.35
C GLN A 135 15.16 -13.54 2.37
N CYS A 136 14.74 -12.30 2.08
CA CYS A 136 15.54 -11.37 1.27
C CYS A 136 16.92 -11.17 1.88
N ARG A 137 16.99 -10.86 3.18
CA ARG A 137 18.27 -10.67 3.89
C ARG A 137 19.16 -11.91 3.86
N SER A 138 18.56 -13.10 4.01
CA SER A 138 19.29 -14.36 3.92
C SER A 138 19.86 -14.59 2.52
N LEU A 139 19.08 -14.30 1.47
CA LEU A 139 19.55 -14.37 0.08
C LEU A 139 20.68 -13.38 -0.16
N MET A 140 20.54 -12.13 0.32
CA MET A 140 21.57 -11.11 0.20
C MET A 140 22.89 -11.51 0.87
N GLY A 141 22.83 -12.16 2.03
CA GLY A 141 24.03 -12.66 2.72
C GLY A 141 24.83 -13.69 1.91
N LYS A 142 24.23 -14.34 0.90
CA LYS A 142 24.90 -15.30 0.00
C LYS A 142 25.47 -14.65 -1.25
N MET A 143 25.09 -13.40 -1.53
CA MET A 143 25.47 -12.71 -2.76
C MET A 143 26.96 -12.40 -2.92
N PRO A 144 27.73 -12.13 -1.84
CA PRO A 144 29.17 -11.89 -1.96
C PRO A 144 29.96 -13.07 -2.56
N GLU A 145 29.38 -14.27 -2.59
CA GLU A 145 30.00 -15.44 -3.24
C GLU A 145 29.93 -15.39 -4.77
N LYS A 146 29.01 -14.59 -5.35
CA LYS A 146 28.73 -14.54 -6.80
C LYS A 146 28.92 -13.18 -7.44
N TYR A 147 28.66 -12.11 -6.69
CA TYR A 147 28.71 -10.74 -7.21
C TYR A 147 29.69 -9.93 -6.38
N LYS A 148 30.50 -9.10 -7.05
CA LYS A 148 31.35 -8.12 -6.38
C LYS A 148 30.51 -7.06 -5.68
N THR A 149 29.38 -6.69 -6.28
CA THR A 149 28.51 -5.65 -5.73
C THR A 149 27.05 -5.89 -6.09
N ILE A 150 26.18 -5.79 -5.09
CA ILE A 150 24.74 -5.67 -5.30
C ILE A 150 24.26 -4.40 -4.64
N ALA A 151 23.53 -3.60 -5.38
CA ALA A 151 22.94 -2.37 -4.90
C ALA A 151 21.43 -2.31 -5.13
N SER A 152 20.76 -1.40 -4.44
CA SER A 152 19.37 -1.05 -4.68
C SER A 152 19.22 0.45 -4.89
N GLN A 153 18.50 0.87 -5.93
CA GLN A 153 18.25 2.27 -6.23
C GLN A 153 16.75 2.50 -6.25
N TRP A 154 16.31 3.50 -5.50
CA TRP A 154 14.94 3.97 -5.61
C TRP A 154 14.74 4.69 -6.94
N VAL A 155 13.61 4.42 -7.59
CA VAL A 155 13.19 5.06 -8.84
C VAL A 155 11.75 5.54 -8.76
N PRO A 156 11.37 6.66 -9.38
CA PRO A 156 10.00 7.11 -9.37
C PRO A 156 9.09 6.21 -10.22
N SER A 157 7.94 5.84 -9.64
CA SER A 157 6.89 5.07 -10.32
C SER A 157 6.23 5.85 -11.47
N HIS A 158 5.75 5.14 -12.49
CA HIS A 158 4.87 5.65 -13.55
C HIS A 158 5.37 6.90 -14.29
N CYS A 159 6.68 6.97 -14.54
CA CYS A 159 7.26 8.13 -15.20
C CYS A 159 7.29 8.03 -16.73
N GLY A 160 7.16 6.84 -17.32
CA GLY A 160 7.38 6.63 -18.76
C GLY A 160 8.61 5.80 -19.09
N ILE A 161 9.23 5.13 -18.12
CA ILE A 161 10.46 4.36 -18.35
C ILE A 161 10.09 2.93 -18.74
N PRO A 162 10.43 2.50 -19.97
CA PRO A 162 9.90 1.25 -20.53
C PRO A 162 10.14 0.03 -19.66
N ASP A 163 11.31 -0.10 -19.04
CA ASP A 163 11.66 -1.30 -18.27
C ASP A 163 11.02 -1.32 -16.88
N ASN A 164 10.83 -0.15 -16.26
CA ASN A 164 10.05 -0.01 -15.03
C ASN A 164 8.56 -0.29 -15.29
N GLU A 165 8.03 0.21 -16.42
CA GLU A 165 6.65 -0.05 -16.83
C GLU A 165 6.40 -1.53 -17.12
N LYS A 166 7.35 -2.25 -17.72
CA LYS A 166 7.26 -3.71 -17.87
C LYS A 166 7.17 -4.42 -16.52
N ALA A 167 7.93 -3.99 -15.51
CA ALA A 167 7.82 -4.58 -14.17
C ALA A 167 6.44 -4.30 -13.55
N ASP A 168 5.88 -3.11 -13.76
CA ASP A 168 4.53 -2.75 -13.32
C ASP A 168 3.43 -3.56 -14.02
N GLU A 169 3.55 -3.75 -15.34
CA GLU A 169 2.67 -4.63 -16.10
C GLU A 169 2.74 -6.08 -15.62
N LEU A 170 3.94 -6.59 -15.35
CA LEU A 170 4.13 -7.94 -14.81
C LEU A 170 3.48 -8.10 -13.44
N ALA A 171 3.61 -7.12 -12.55
CA ALA A 171 2.96 -7.13 -11.24
C ALA A 171 1.42 -7.14 -11.35
N LYS A 172 0.88 -6.68 -12.48
CA LYS A 172 -0.56 -6.63 -12.79
C LYS A 172 -1.04 -7.77 -13.70
N LYS A 173 -0.15 -8.62 -14.21
CA LYS A 173 -0.44 -9.56 -15.31
C LYS A 173 -1.58 -10.56 -15.00
N ASP A 174 -1.72 -10.99 -13.75
CA ASP A 174 -2.81 -11.90 -13.35
C ASP A 174 -4.17 -11.21 -13.19
N CYS A 175 -4.27 -9.88 -13.22
CA CYS A 175 -5.57 -9.21 -13.44
C CYS A 175 -6.15 -9.50 -14.82
N LEU A 176 -5.29 -9.78 -15.82
CA LEU A 176 -5.70 -9.92 -17.22
C LEU A 176 -5.89 -11.38 -17.62
N VAL A 177 -5.05 -12.28 -17.10
CA VAL A 177 -5.09 -13.72 -17.44
C VAL A 177 -6.17 -14.46 -16.63
N ASN A 178 -6.44 -14.03 -15.40
CA ASN A 178 -7.49 -14.61 -14.54
C ASN A 178 -8.79 -13.82 -14.58
N GLN A 179 -9.27 -13.48 -15.78
CA GLN A 179 -10.72 -13.45 -16.04
C GLN A 179 -11.27 -14.89 -15.99
N ILE A 180 -11.01 -15.60 -14.89
CA ILE A 180 -11.66 -16.87 -14.60
C ILE A 180 -13.13 -16.52 -14.39
N PRO A 181 -14.09 -17.26 -14.99
CA PRO A 181 -15.49 -16.91 -14.91
C PRO A 181 -15.90 -16.84 -13.44
N PHE A 182 -16.67 -15.81 -13.10
CA PHE A 182 -17.50 -15.71 -11.91
C PHE A 182 -17.79 -17.10 -11.32
N ASN A 183 -17.24 -17.46 -10.14
CA ASN A 183 -17.90 -18.36 -9.17
C ASN A 183 -17.13 -18.75 -7.90
N LEU A 184 -15.88 -18.31 -7.67
CA LEU A 184 -15.29 -18.40 -6.32
C LEU A 184 -14.82 -17.04 -5.83
N VAL A 185 -15.77 -16.13 -5.63
CA VAL A 185 -15.55 -14.98 -4.74
C VAL A 185 -15.34 -15.56 -3.35
N THR A 186 -14.10 -15.64 -2.90
CA THR A 186 -13.78 -16.03 -1.53
C THR A 186 -14.54 -15.12 -0.57
N TYR A 187 -15.04 -15.65 0.56
CA TYR A 187 -15.77 -14.87 1.57
C TYR A 187 -15.06 -13.55 1.93
N ARG A 188 -13.72 -13.57 1.94
CA ARG A 188 -12.88 -12.42 2.26
C ARG A 188 -12.81 -11.37 1.14
N SER A 189 -12.84 -11.76 -0.13
CA SER A 189 -12.91 -10.82 -1.27
C SER A 189 -14.27 -10.16 -1.33
N ALA A 190 -15.36 -10.91 -1.14
CA ALA A 190 -16.71 -10.35 -1.00
C ALA A 190 -16.79 -9.31 0.13
N LEU A 191 -16.25 -9.63 1.31
CA LEU A 191 -16.23 -8.70 2.45
C LEU A 191 -15.40 -7.43 2.16
N SER A 192 -14.28 -7.57 1.44
CA SER A 192 -13.44 -6.43 1.04
C SER A 192 -14.17 -5.53 0.05
N MET A 193 -14.82 -6.10 -0.96
CA MET A 193 -15.63 -5.38 -1.94
C MET A 193 -16.78 -4.64 -1.25
N ILE A 194 -17.48 -5.29 -0.32
CA ILE A 194 -18.54 -4.67 0.48
C ILE A 194 -17.99 -3.47 1.27
N ASN A 195 -16.87 -3.64 1.98
CA ASN A 195 -16.26 -2.56 2.75
C ASN A 195 -15.79 -1.40 1.88
N GLN A 196 -15.25 -1.69 0.69
CA GLN A 196 -14.84 -0.68 -0.27
C GLN A 196 -16.04 0.06 -0.85
N MET A 197 -17.12 -0.65 -1.18
CA MET A 197 -18.39 -0.06 -1.64
C MET A 197 -19.02 0.82 -0.56
N LEU A 198 -18.98 0.39 0.70
CA LEU A 198 -19.41 1.21 1.84
C LEU A 198 -18.55 2.48 1.95
N LYS A 199 -17.23 2.39 1.80
CA LYS A 199 -16.34 3.57 1.88
C LYS A 199 -16.46 4.52 0.69
N THR A 200 -16.63 4.01 -0.52
CA THR A 200 -16.59 4.82 -1.76
C THR A 200 -17.95 5.35 -2.16
N ILE A 201 -19.02 4.60 -1.92
CA ILE A 201 -20.38 4.98 -2.32
C ILE A 201 -21.18 5.44 -1.11
N HIS A 202 -21.19 4.64 -0.04
CA HIS A 202 -22.09 4.90 1.08
C HIS A 202 -21.61 6.06 1.94
N MET A 203 -20.31 6.13 2.28
CA MET A 203 -19.77 7.19 3.12
C MET A 203 -19.90 8.59 2.52
N PRO A 204 -19.63 8.85 1.23
CA PRO A 204 -19.86 10.17 0.64
C PRO A 204 -21.35 10.52 0.56
N SER A 205 -22.21 9.54 0.25
CA SER A 205 -23.66 9.71 0.25
C SER A 205 -24.21 10.09 1.63
N LEU A 206 -23.76 9.38 2.69
CA LEU A 206 -24.10 9.71 4.07
C LEU A 206 -23.58 11.10 4.48
N LYS A 207 -22.34 11.45 4.13
CA LYS A 207 -21.77 12.78 4.40
C LYS A 207 -22.57 13.89 3.70
N LYS A 208 -23.05 13.66 2.48
CA LYS A 208 -23.92 14.60 1.76
C LYS A 208 -25.29 14.75 2.43
N ARG A 209 -25.92 13.64 2.82
CA ARG A 209 -27.25 13.62 3.47
C ARG A 209 -27.24 14.21 4.88
N THR A 210 -26.13 14.08 5.59
CA THR A 210 -25.98 14.61 6.96
C THR A 210 -25.44 16.04 7.00
N LYS A 211 -24.96 16.60 5.87
CA LYS A 211 -24.28 17.90 5.80
C LYS A 211 -25.02 19.05 6.51
N GLU A 212 -26.34 19.05 6.44
CA GLU A 212 -27.22 20.10 7.00
C GLU A 212 -27.95 19.66 8.27
N LYS A 213 -27.64 18.47 8.80
CA LYS A 213 -28.30 17.97 10.02
C LYS A 213 -27.72 18.67 11.25
N PRO A 214 -28.58 19.22 12.13
CA PRO A 214 -28.13 20.03 13.26
C PRO A 214 -27.26 19.23 14.25
N TRP A 215 -27.55 17.94 14.41
CA TRP A 215 -26.83 17.02 15.31
C TRP A 215 -25.48 16.53 14.76
N ARG A 216 -25.09 16.88 13.53
CA ARG A 216 -23.88 16.32 12.90
C ARG A 216 -22.61 16.65 13.68
N ASN A 217 -22.49 17.88 14.18
CA ASN A 217 -21.32 18.30 14.94
C ASN A 217 -21.27 17.66 16.33
N ASP A 218 -22.43 17.40 16.93
CA ASP A 218 -22.54 16.75 18.24
C ASP A 218 -22.13 15.27 18.17
N THR A 219 -22.43 14.60 17.04
CA THR A 219 -22.04 13.20 16.82
C THR A 219 -20.55 12.97 16.59
N LEU A 220 -19.79 14.00 16.19
CA LEU A 220 -18.35 13.88 15.97
C LEU A 220 -17.57 13.75 17.29
N ASN A 221 -18.19 14.11 18.41
CA ASN A 221 -17.60 14.07 19.76
C ASN A 221 -18.07 12.87 20.58
N LEU A 222 -18.74 11.90 19.97
CA LEU A 222 -19.21 10.70 20.67
C LEU A 222 -18.03 9.80 21.06
N PRO A 223 -17.95 9.34 22.32
CA PRO A 223 -16.90 8.42 22.75
C PRO A 223 -17.08 7.04 22.08
N ASP A 224 -15.97 6.42 21.67
CA ASP A 224 -15.94 5.04 21.22
C ASP A 224 -16.28 4.12 22.41
N CYS A 225 -17.53 3.67 22.47
CA CYS A 225 -18.07 2.86 23.55
C CYS A 225 -19.02 1.78 23.00
N PRO A 226 -19.46 0.81 23.83
CA PRO A 226 -20.40 -0.22 23.41
C PRO A 226 -21.65 0.39 22.78
N ARG A 227 -22.15 -0.24 21.71
CA ARG A 227 -23.26 0.24 20.89
C ARG A 227 -24.48 0.71 21.70
N SER A 228 -24.82 0.01 22.79
CA SER A 228 -25.94 0.39 23.67
C SER A 228 -25.76 1.76 24.32
N ILE A 229 -24.54 2.12 24.69
CA ILE A 229 -24.19 3.41 25.30
C ILE A 229 -24.15 4.50 24.22
N THR A 230 -23.53 4.22 23.07
CA THR A 230 -23.50 5.18 21.95
C THR A 230 -24.91 5.50 21.45
N GLU A 231 -25.79 4.50 21.35
CA GLU A 231 -27.20 4.71 20.97
C GLU A 231 -27.96 5.56 22.01
N ALA A 232 -27.72 5.33 23.31
CA ALA A 232 -28.33 6.13 24.36
C ALA A 232 -27.84 7.60 24.31
N VAL A 233 -26.53 7.83 24.21
CA VAL A 233 -25.96 9.19 24.12
C VAL A 233 -26.40 9.88 22.83
N PHE A 234 -26.47 9.16 21.71
CA PHE A 234 -27.01 9.71 20.45
C PHE A 234 -28.48 10.14 20.62
N ARG A 235 -29.33 9.34 21.27
CA ARG A 235 -30.73 9.71 21.52
C ARG A 235 -30.86 10.93 22.42
N LEU A 236 -30.05 11.02 23.48
CA LEU A 236 -30.00 12.19 24.37
C LEU A 236 -29.54 13.45 23.62
N THR A 237 -28.42 13.36 22.88
CA THR A 237 -27.83 14.49 22.14
C THR A 237 -28.69 14.98 20.99
N THR A 238 -29.45 14.09 20.35
CA THR A 238 -30.36 14.45 19.26
C THR A 238 -31.79 14.76 19.71
N GLY A 239 -32.09 14.69 21.01
CA GLY A 239 -33.42 14.94 21.56
C GLY A 239 -34.49 13.89 21.21
N HIS A 240 -34.06 12.68 20.82
CA HIS A 240 -34.92 11.53 20.54
C HIS A 240 -35.06 10.60 21.76
N ASP A 241 -34.78 11.10 22.96
CA ASP A 241 -35.09 10.42 24.20
C ASP A 241 -36.56 10.65 24.58
N CYS A 242 -37.13 9.71 25.33
CA CYS A 242 -38.47 9.86 25.90
C CYS A 242 -38.46 10.81 27.12
N LEU A 243 -37.30 11.40 27.44
CA LEU A 243 -37.04 12.16 28.65
C LEU A 243 -37.68 13.54 28.52
N TYR A 244 -37.72 14.14 27.32
CA TYR A 244 -38.49 15.38 27.07
C TYR A 244 -40.02 15.21 27.17
N ALA A 245 -40.55 13.99 27.01
CA ALA A 245 -41.98 13.73 27.16
C ALA A 245 -42.45 13.74 28.63
N HIS A 246 -41.54 13.52 29.58
CA HIS A 246 -41.87 13.42 31.00
C HIS A 246 -42.09 14.77 31.72
N PRO A 247 -41.26 15.82 31.51
CA PRO A 247 -41.43 17.15 32.10
C PRO A 247 -42.70 17.89 31.65
N CYS A 248 -43.16 17.66 30.41
CA CYS A 248 -44.46 18.19 29.94
C CYS A 248 -45.64 17.63 30.74
N ARG A 249 -45.52 16.41 31.27
CA ARG A 249 -46.54 15.75 32.10
C ARG A 249 -46.64 16.36 33.51
N PHE A 250 -45.59 17.02 33.97
CA PHE A 250 -45.51 17.68 35.29
C PHE A 250 -45.51 19.23 35.20
N ARG A 251 -45.75 19.81 34.01
CA ARG A 251 -45.82 21.27 33.76
C ARG A 251 -44.59 22.08 34.21
N VAL A 252 -43.40 21.48 34.14
CA VAL A 252 -42.15 22.17 34.54
C VAL A 252 -41.56 23.03 33.40
N VAL A 253 -41.98 22.82 32.14
CA VAL A 253 -41.51 23.58 30.97
C VAL A 253 -42.67 23.87 30.02
N ASP A 254 -42.72 25.09 29.46
CA ASP A 254 -43.79 25.57 28.57
C ASP A 254 -43.86 24.84 27.22
N VAL A 255 -45.10 24.64 26.75
CA VAL A 255 -45.52 23.86 25.57
C VAL A 255 -44.86 24.30 24.25
N LEU A 256 -44.28 25.51 24.22
CA LEU A 256 -43.58 26.04 23.05
C LEU A 256 -42.23 25.33 22.75
N HIS A 257 -41.55 24.77 23.76
CA HIS A 257 -40.30 24.03 23.53
C HIS A 257 -40.50 22.57 23.11
N ALA A 258 -41.68 22.00 23.36
CA ALA A 258 -41.99 20.61 23.01
C ALA A 258 -42.26 20.39 21.51
N ARG A 259 -42.53 21.46 20.74
CA ARG A 259 -42.86 21.35 19.31
C ARG A 259 -41.65 21.12 18.39
N SER A 260 -40.42 21.35 18.84
CA SER A 260 -39.23 21.09 18.01
C SER A 260 -38.85 19.61 17.89
N ALA A 261 -39.28 18.74 18.82
CA ALA A 261 -38.99 17.31 18.76
C ALA A 261 -39.96 16.53 17.85
N ALA A 262 -41.16 17.05 17.59
CA ALA A 262 -42.18 16.36 16.81
C ALA A 262 -42.06 16.56 15.28
N VAL A 263 -41.27 17.54 14.82
CA VAL A 263 -41.14 17.87 13.39
C VAL A 263 -40.07 17.01 12.68
N LEU A 264 -39.23 16.28 13.42
CA LEU A 264 -38.15 15.46 12.85
C LEU A 264 -38.52 13.98 12.62
N LEU A 265 -39.76 13.56 12.92
CA LEU A 265 -40.26 12.19 12.73
C LEU A 265 -41.21 12.02 11.51
N ARG A 266 -40.95 12.74 10.42
CA ARG A 266 -41.46 12.39 9.08
C ARG A 266 -40.31 12.30 8.08
#